data_AF-A0A7C4VE55-F1
#
_entry.id   AF-A0A7C4VE55-F1
#
_cell.length_a   1.000
_cell.length_b   1.000
_cell.length_c   1.000
_cell.angle_alpha   90.00
_cell.angle_beta   90.00
_cell.angle_gamma   90.00
#
_symmetry.space_group_name_H-M   'P 1'
#
loop_
_entity.id
_entity.type
_entity.pdbx_description
1 polymer ?
#
loop_
_entity_poly.entity_id
_entity_poly.type
_entity_poly.pdbx_seq_one_letter_code
_entity_poly.pdbx_strand_id
1 'polypeptide(L)'
;MAIIELKRPSHEIEAADNAQLVQYKTIVREHQTNYIVINSYLVGRKFGEAVRDRDLEKAGIFLKSYSEIVKEARERYKEIGYFGNGKSSRPSKGKNHKLTGFGKFF
;
A
#
# COMPACT_ATOMS: atom_id res chain seq x y z
N MET A 1 -12.20 -1.51 5.18
CA MET A 1 -11.03 -2.44 5.12
C MET A 1 -10.56 -2.55 3.69
N ALA A 2 -9.27 -2.82 3.46
CA ALA A 2 -8.75 -3.10 2.12
C ALA A 2 -8.17 -4.52 2.06
N ILE A 3 -8.49 -5.25 0.99
CA ILE A 3 -7.88 -6.53 0.63
C ILE A 3 -7.11 -6.31 -0.67
N ILE A 4 -5.86 -6.73 -0.71
CA ILE A 4 -4.99 -6.53 -1.87
C ILE A 4 -4.39 -7.87 -2.25
N GLU A 5 -4.66 -8.32 -3.47
CA GLU A 5 -4.04 -9.49 -4.09
C GLU A 5 -3.00 -9.03 -5.09
N LEU A 6 -1.72 -9.33 -4.82
CA LEU A 6 -0.58 -8.90 -5.64
C LEU A 6 -0.09 -10.08 -6.51
N LYS A 7 -0.21 -9.96 -7.82
CA LYS A 7 0.36 -10.94 -8.78
C LYS A 7 1.72 -10.51 -9.28
N ARG A 8 2.64 -11.46 -9.46
CA ARG A 8 4.02 -11.18 -9.91
C ARG A 8 4.04 -10.34 -11.20
N PRO A 9 5.05 -9.48 -11.42
CA PRO A 9 5.12 -8.66 -12.64
C PRO A 9 5.21 -9.43 -13.96
N SER A 10 5.64 -10.70 -13.91
CA SER A 10 5.70 -11.60 -15.06
C SER A 10 4.38 -12.31 -15.36
N HIS A 11 3.42 -12.27 -14.42
CA HIS A 11 2.12 -12.90 -14.55
C HIS A 11 1.17 -11.95 -15.27
N GLU A 12 0.46 -12.48 -16.26
CA GLU A 12 -0.68 -11.80 -16.86
C GLU A 12 -1.91 -12.14 -16.04
N ILE A 13 -2.59 -11.12 -15.52
CA ILE A 13 -3.77 -11.35 -14.70
C ILE A 13 -4.86 -11.92 -15.60
N GLU A 14 -5.50 -12.99 -15.13
CA GLU A 14 -6.62 -13.67 -15.76
C GLU A 14 -7.88 -13.61 -14.89
N ALA A 15 -9.04 -13.92 -15.47
CA ALA A 15 -10.32 -13.79 -14.76
C ALA A 15 -10.34 -14.66 -13.49
N ALA A 16 -9.72 -15.85 -13.54
CA ALA A 16 -9.62 -16.78 -12.43
C ALA A 16 -8.82 -16.24 -11.23
N ASP A 17 -7.94 -15.25 -11.44
CA ASP A 17 -7.16 -14.64 -10.35
C ASP A 17 -8.04 -13.90 -9.34
N ASN A 18 -9.30 -13.57 -9.70
CA ASN A 18 -10.26 -12.96 -8.79
C ASN A 18 -10.76 -13.91 -7.68
N ALA A 19 -10.63 -15.24 -7.87
CA ALA A 19 -11.26 -16.23 -7.00
C ALA A 19 -10.70 -16.14 -5.58
N GLN A 20 -9.40 -15.85 -5.46
CA GLN A 20 -8.72 -15.64 -4.18
C GLN A 20 -9.29 -14.42 -3.44
N LEU A 21 -9.52 -13.30 -4.15
CA LEU A 21 -10.14 -12.12 -3.55
C LEU A 21 -11.57 -12.38 -3.07
N VAL A 22 -12.36 -13.12 -3.86
CA VAL A 22 -13.72 -13.50 -3.46
C VAL A 22 -13.68 -14.32 -2.18
N GLN A 23 -12.78 -15.31 -2.09
CA GLN A 23 -12.61 -16.12 -0.89
C GLN A 23 -12.22 -15.28 0.34
N TYR A 24 -11.27 -14.35 0.18
CA TYR A 24 -10.87 -13.45 1.27
C TYR A 24 -12.02 -12.56 1.73
N LYS A 25 -12.83 -12.04 0.81
CA LYS A 25 -14.03 -11.27 1.16
C LYS A 25 -15.03 -12.10 1.96
N THR A 26 -15.25 -13.35 1.59
CA THR A 26 -16.13 -14.27 2.32
C THR A 26 -15.64 -14.45 3.76
N ILE A 27 -14.36 -14.80 3.94
CA ILE A 27 -13.76 -14.98 5.27
C ILE A 27 -13.89 -13.70 6.12
N VAL A 28 -13.58 -12.53 5.54
CA VAL A 28 -13.70 -11.25 6.27
C VAL A 28 -15.15 -10.98 6.67
N ARG A 29 -16.12 -11.25 5.80
CA ARG A 29 -17.54 -11.04 6.11
C ARG A 29 -18.05 -11.98 7.20
N GLU A 30 -17.57 -13.22 7.21
CA GLU A 30 -17.96 -14.24 8.20
C GLU A 30 -17.41 -13.91 9.60
N HIS A 31 -16.18 -13.38 9.68
CA HIS A 31 -15.51 -13.16 10.97
C HIS A 31 -15.53 -11.70 11.45
N GLN A 32 -15.80 -10.74 10.58
CA GLN A 32 -15.74 -9.31 10.88
C GLN A 32 -16.91 -8.56 10.26
N THR A 33 -18.06 -8.61 10.95
CA THR A 33 -19.30 -7.94 10.53
C THR A 33 -19.25 -6.41 10.59
N ASN A 34 -18.26 -5.87 11.30
CA ASN A 34 -18.11 -4.42 11.51
C ASN A 34 -17.72 -3.66 10.24
N TYR A 35 -17.20 -4.35 9.21
CA TYR A 35 -16.77 -3.73 7.98
C TYR A 35 -17.89 -3.69 6.95
N ILE A 36 -18.60 -2.55 6.91
CA ILE A 36 -19.66 -2.26 5.93
C ILE A 36 -19.09 -2.23 4.49
N VAL A 37 -17.85 -1.75 4.34
CA VAL A 37 -17.18 -1.61 3.04
C VAL A 37 -15.83 -2.32 3.03
N ILE A 38 -15.69 -3.26 2.09
CA ILE A 38 -14.45 -4.00 1.81
C ILE A 38 -14.00 -3.65 0.39
N ASN A 39 -12.98 -2.81 0.28
CA ASN A 39 -12.37 -2.48 -1.00
C ASN A 39 -11.38 -3.59 -1.36
N SER A 40 -11.56 -4.21 -2.52
CA SER A 40 -10.75 -5.35 -2.95
C SER A 40 -10.00 -4.99 -4.21
N TYR A 41 -8.68 -5.16 -4.21
CA TYR A 41 -7.82 -4.76 -5.31
C TYR A 41 -7.06 -5.96 -5.85
N LEU A 42 -7.18 -6.20 -7.15
CA LEU A 42 -6.35 -7.15 -7.88
C LEU A 42 -5.26 -6.38 -8.64
N VAL A 43 -4.01 -6.63 -8.27
CA VAL A 43 -2.88 -5.80 -8.70
C VAL A 43 -1.87 -6.61 -9.50
N GLY A 44 -1.46 -6.06 -10.64
CA GLY A 44 -0.40 -6.67 -11.45
C GLY A 44 0.14 -5.73 -12.52
N ARG A 45 0.87 -6.30 -13.47
CA ARG A 45 1.50 -5.53 -14.57
C ARG A 45 0.67 -5.54 -15.84
N LYS A 46 0.11 -6.69 -16.20
CA LYS A 46 -0.66 -6.92 -17.42
C LYS A 46 -1.99 -7.55 -17.04
N PHE A 47 -3.03 -7.23 -17.81
CA PHE A 47 -4.36 -7.76 -17.64
C PHE A 47 -4.78 -8.38 -18.97
N GLY A 48 -5.16 -9.65 -18.93
CA GLY A 48 -5.77 -10.31 -20.07
C GLY A 48 -7.09 -9.63 -20.43
N GLU A 49 -7.49 -9.75 -21.69
CA GLU A 49 -8.67 -9.07 -22.23
C GLU A 49 -9.95 -9.45 -21.47
N ALA A 50 -10.07 -10.73 -21.10
CA ALA A 50 -11.19 -11.29 -20.36
C ALA A 50 -11.29 -10.82 -18.89
N VAL A 51 -10.27 -10.13 -18.36
CA VAL A 51 -10.28 -9.64 -16.97
C VAL A 51 -11.08 -8.35 -16.82
N ARG A 52 -11.28 -7.59 -17.89
CA ARG A 52 -12.05 -6.34 -17.84
C ARG A 52 -13.56 -6.56 -17.89
N ASP A 53 -14.01 -7.78 -17.57
CA ASP A 53 -15.41 -8.13 -17.60
C ASP A 53 -16.21 -7.34 -16.53
N ARG A 54 -17.45 -6.98 -16.87
CA ARG A 54 -18.32 -6.15 -16.02
C ARG A 54 -18.62 -6.77 -14.65
N ASP A 55 -18.41 -8.07 -14.53
CA ASP A 55 -18.74 -8.81 -13.33
C ASP A 55 -17.73 -8.62 -12.18
N LEU A 56 -16.48 -8.20 -12.47
CA LEU A 56 -15.53 -7.81 -11.42
C LEU A 56 -15.95 -6.53 -10.71
N GLU A 57 -16.42 -5.54 -11.47
CA GLU A 57 -16.89 -4.27 -10.91
C GLU A 57 -18.13 -4.49 -10.02
N LYS A 58 -19.08 -5.31 -10.47
CA LYS A 58 -20.24 -5.72 -9.65
C LYS A 58 -19.82 -6.46 -8.38
N ALA A 59 -18.78 -7.28 -8.46
CA ALA A 59 -18.21 -7.96 -7.31
C ALA A 59 -17.44 -7.01 -6.37
N GLY A 60 -17.29 -5.72 -6.70
CA GLY A 60 -16.53 -4.74 -5.93
C GLY A 60 -15.04 -5.09 -5.88
N ILE A 61 -14.51 -5.59 -7.01
CA ILE A 61 -13.10 -5.89 -7.22
C ILE A 61 -12.56 -4.88 -8.23
N PHE A 62 -11.54 -4.13 -7.81
CA PHE A 62 -10.90 -3.10 -8.62
C PHE A 62 -9.58 -3.61 -9.15
N LEU A 63 -9.35 -3.42 -10.45
CA LEU A 63 -8.06 -3.71 -11.07
C LEU A 63 -7.13 -2.51 -10.89
N LYS A 64 -5.88 -2.75 -10.48
CA LYS A 64 -4.85 -1.70 -10.47
C LYS A 64 -3.52 -2.18 -11.02
N SER A 65 -2.92 -1.40 -11.89
CA SER A 65 -1.55 -1.62 -12.29
C SER A 65 -0.58 -1.11 -11.23
N TYR A 66 0.63 -1.69 -11.20
CA TYR A 66 1.71 -1.16 -10.37
C TYR A 66 2.02 0.32 -10.66
N SER A 67 1.96 0.72 -11.92
CA SER A 67 2.17 2.12 -12.33
C SER A 67 1.14 3.07 -11.72
N GLU A 68 -0.13 2.68 -11.67
CA GLU A 68 -1.19 3.48 -11.07
C GLU A 68 -0.97 3.63 -9.56
N ILE A 69 -0.65 2.54 -8.87
CA ILE A 69 -0.36 2.58 -7.42
C ILE A 69 0.80 3.53 -7.11
N VAL A 70 1.89 3.45 -7.89
CA VAL A 70 3.05 4.33 -7.70
C VAL A 70 2.69 5.78 -7.99
N LYS A 71 1.87 6.05 -9.03
CA LYS A 71 1.43 7.39 -9.37
C LYS A 71 0.57 8.00 -8.26
N GLU A 72 -0.44 7.28 -7.80
CA GLU A 72 -1.33 7.71 -6.71
C GLU A 72 -0.56 7.95 -5.41
N ALA A 73 0.37 7.06 -5.08
CA ALA A 73 1.21 7.24 -3.90
C ALA A 73 2.04 8.53 -4.00
N ARG A 74 2.67 8.78 -5.15
CA ARG A 74 3.45 10.01 -5.38
C ARG A 74 2.59 11.26 -5.25
N GLU A 75 1.40 11.25 -5.81
CA GLU A 75 0.45 12.36 -5.72
C GLU A 75 0.06 12.62 -4.27
N ARG A 76 -0.32 11.57 -3.53
CA ARG A 76 -0.65 11.69 -2.10
C ARG A 76 0.49 12.22 -1.25
N TYR A 77 1.71 11.76 -1.50
CA TYR A 77 2.90 12.25 -0.78
C TYR A 77 3.23 13.71 -1.10
N LYS A 78 2.92 14.19 -2.32
CA LYS A 78 3.03 15.62 -2.65
C LYS A 78 2.00 16.45 -1.88
N GLU A 79 0.76 15.98 -1.79
CA GLU A 79 -0.32 16.67 -1.05
C GLU A 79 0.01 16.86 0.43
N ILE A 80 0.57 15.83 1.09
CA ILE A 80 0.94 15.91 2.50
C ILE A 80 2.31 16.58 2.76
N GLY A 81 2.90 17.20 1.73
CA GLY A 81 4.15 17.97 1.85
C GLY A 81 5.41 17.13 2.02
N TYR A 82 5.35 15.80 1.86
CA TYR A 82 6.51 14.91 2.03
C TYR A 82 7.63 15.19 1.02
N PHE A 83 7.28 15.71 -0.15
CA PHE A 83 8.21 16.12 -1.20
C PHE A 83 8.45 17.64 -1.28
N GLY A 84 7.97 18.40 -0.29
CA GLY A 84 7.93 19.87 -0.30
C GLY A 84 8.50 20.52 0.97
N ASN A 85 9.82 20.41 1.15
CA ASN A 85 10.72 21.51 1.55
C ASN A 85 12.14 20.95 1.68
N GLY A 86 12.94 21.17 0.64
CA GLY A 86 14.39 20.91 0.64
C GLY A 86 15.16 21.87 1.56
N LYS A 87 14.81 21.95 2.84
CA LYS A 87 15.76 22.30 3.89
C LYS A 87 16.18 21.00 4.54
N SER A 88 17.25 20.42 4.02
CA SER A 88 17.98 19.34 4.67
C SER A 88 18.46 19.82 6.04
N SER A 89 17.70 19.54 7.09
CA SER A 89 18.19 19.57 8.46
C SER A 89 19.07 18.34 8.67
N ARG A 90 20.25 18.33 8.03
CA ARG A 90 21.36 17.55 8.60
C ARG A 90 21.58 18.10 10.01
N PRO A 91 21.55 17.28 11.07
CA PRO A 91 22.00 17.76 12.36
C PRO A 91 23.46 18.17 12.19
N SER A 92 23.74 19.45 12.43
CA SER A 92 25.11 19.95 12.52
C SER A 92 25.84 19.09 13.55
N LYS A 93 27.01 18.54 13.20
CA LYS A 93 27.91 17.87 14.15
C LYS A 93 28.10 18.81 15.35
N GLY A 94 27.40 18.51 16.44
CA GLY A 94 27.53 19.18 17.71
C GLY A 94 28.96 19.00 18.20
N LYS A 95 29.61 20.13 18.47
CA LYS A 95 30.97 20.21 19.00
C LYS A 95 31.08 19.37 20.27
N ASN A 96 32.14 18.58 20.37
CA ASN A 96 32.53 17.88 21.59
C ASN A 96 32.66 18.89 22.75
N HIS A 97 31.65 18.94 23.62
CA HIS A 97 31.82 19.55 24.92
C HIS A 97 32.61 18.56 25.78
N LYS A 98 33.87 18.90 26.03
CA LYS A 98 34.64 18.38 27.16
C LYS A 98 33.81 18.62 28.42
N LEU A 99 33.34 17.55 29.05
CA LEU A 99 32.94 17.58 30.46
C LEU A 99 34.07 16.94 31.27
N THR A 100 34.80 17.82 31.91
CA THR A 100 35.78 17.55 32.95
C THR A 100 35.09 17.06 34.22
N GLY A 101 35.53 15.90 34.73
CA GLY A 101 35.81 15.71 36.15
C GLY A 101 34.66 15.46 37.16
N PHE A 102 34.81 14.31 37.84
CA PHE A 102 34.64 14.08 39.29
C PHE A 102 33.26 13.80 39.91
N GLY A 103 33.21 12.66 40.65
CA GLY A 103 32.31 12.42 41.80
C GLY A 103 31.55 11.09 41.76
N LYS A 104 32.20 9.94 42.05
CA LYS A 104 32.16 9.16 43.32
C LYS A 104 30.84 8.40 43.62
N PHE A 105 30.95 7.08 43.49
CA PHE A 105 30.41 5.98 44.32
C PHE A 105 29.47 6.34 45.47
N PHE A 106 28.28 5.74 45.45
CA PHE A 106 27.71 4.94 46.54
C PHE A 106 27.01 3.72 45.95
#